data_AF-A0A166J3V8-F1
#
_entry.id   AF-A0A166J3V8-F1
#
_cell.length_a   1.000
_cell.length_b   1.000
_cell.length_c   1.000
_cell.angle_alpha   90.00
_cell.angle_beta   90.00
_cell.angle_gamma   90.00
#
_symmetry.space_group_name_H-M   'P 1'
#
loop_
_entity.id
_entity.type
_entity.pdbx_description
1 polymer ?
#
loop_
_entity_poly.entity_id
_entity_poly.type
_entity_poly.pdbx_seq_one_letter_code
_entity_poly.pdbx_strand_id
1 'polypeptide(L)'
;MGVPNLWNLLKVACIPISFRQFAIEQGFLANRHGDRTLWVGVDASNWLFIAMYRHGETQNPELITLFTQCERLAQLPVKAHFVFDGPERPSVKRGARIKRNENWLVDYFRKMIDAFGFTYSTALGEAEVELARMSQAQMLDVVLTEDSDSIVFGTAVVARKHGLEHDHTRQYDMLMYRMEDVTNHPSLGFNSLDLTFIALVAGGDYAPGIKNCGTNIASELVHSGLGRQLPHLLECNDPNITARWRLALCEELRSNSSRHLTSRHPTIAAGIPPDFPDLNVVRLYLEPAAHSSRPPPFSQAPHSIDAVAIAALASTSFQWGKRAIDTLERFAKSVFPALALRELIRDTNIADAGSRQNGRHHMITAIVRERKASETCFLAEARATLTIQPGLIKSICEHLPDWPLHDSALAALEEPSTWYRAWLPRDLVKHARPDLLDAFDNRKQGSSRLHSSPSSVASSSLYPYLAPRLTPTRSRKKDISTSTANATSSNTKGKKRALASDSEVEVSEISPSSSRGVYKRGRRTTIEVQKEADGTEVWDVSSESCSGTEAC
;
A
#
# COMPACT_ATOMS: atom_id res chain seq x y z
N MET A 1 -8.23 7.12 -0.40
CA MET A 1 -9.38 7.79 0.23
C MET A 1 -9.60 9.02 -0.66
N GLY A 2 -9.75 10.25 -0.18
CA GLY A 2 -9.53 11.44 -1.01
C GLY A 2 -10.48 11.64 -2.20
N VAL A 3 -10.01 12.39 -3.21
CA VAL A 3 -10.75 12.71 -4.44
C VAL A 3 -11.38 11.47 -5.11
N PRO A 4 -12.72 11.39 -5.23
CA PRO A 4 -13.39 10.26 -5.84
C PRO A 4 -12.90 9.96 -7.26
N ASN A 5 -12.67 8.67 -7.55
CA ASN A 5 -12.20 8.15 -8.85
C ASN A 5 -10.88 8.73 -9.40
N LEU A 6 -10.12 9.56 -8.67
CA LEU A 6 -8.89 10.16 -9.21
C LEU A 6 -7.87 9.10 -9.67
N TRP A 7 -7.71 8.01 -8.91
CA TRP A 7 -6.85 6.88 -9.32
C TRP A 7 -7.28 6.17 -10.61
N ASN A 8 -8.57 6.25 -10.99
CA ASN A 8 -9.08 5.68 -12.25
C ASN A 8 -8.78 6.62 -13.43
N LEU A 9 -8.90 7.93 -13.22
CA LEU A 9 -8.50 8.96 -14.20
C LEU A 9 -6.99 8.91 -14.48
N LEU A 10 -6.16 8.90 -13.43
CA LEU A 10 -4.70 8.87 -13.55
C LEU A 10 -4.14 7.51 -14.02
N LYS A 11 -4.97 6.47 -14.14
CA LYS A 11 -4.55 5.10 -14.47
C LYS A 11 -3.81 4.99 -15.81
N VAL A 12 -4.08 5.89 -16.76
CA VAL A 12 -3.38 5.92 -18.06
C VAL A 12 -1.89 6.26 -17.94
N ALA A 13 -1.49 6.95 -16.86
CA ALA A 13 -0.10 7.32 -16.56
C ALA A 13 0.52 6.47 -15.43
N CYS A 14 -0.10 5.35 -15.04
CA CYS A 14 0.43 4.49 -13.98
C CYS A 14 1.39 3.42 -14.52
N ILE A 15 2.42 3.11 -13.73
CA ILE A 15 3.45 2.11 -14.02
C ILE A 15 3.24 0.92 -13.07
N PRO A 16 2.87 -0.27 -13.58
CA PRO A 16 2.85 -1.48 -12.77
C PRO A 16 4.27 -1.88 -12.36
N ILE A 17 4.53 -2.05 -11.05
CA ILE A 17 5.86 -2.43 -10.53
C ILE A 17 5.78 -3.61 -9.56
N SER A 18 6.82 -4.44 -9.54
CA SER A 18 7.17 -5.22 -8.35
C SER A 18 7.98 -4.32 -7.43
N PHE A 19 7.41 -3.91 -6.30
CA PHE A 19 8.03 -3.03 -5.32
C PHE A 19 9.30 -3.64 -4.72
N ARG A 20 9.34 -4.97 -4.59
CA ARG A 20 10.55 -5.70 -4.18
C ARG A 20 11.68 -5.55 -5.21
N GLN A 21 11.40 -5.71 -6.50
CA GLN A 21 12.39 -5.49 -7.56
C GLN A 21 12.80 -4.01 -7.61
N PHE A 22 11.84 -3.09 -7.54
CA PHE A 22 12.06 -1.64 -7.57
C PHE A 22 13.00 -1.17 -6.43
N ALA A 23 12.80 -1.66 -5.20
CA ALA A 23 13.68 -1.34 -4.08
C ALA A 23 15.11 -1.89 -4.26
N ILE A 24 15.25 -3.07 -4.88
CA ILE A 24 16.57 -3.63 -5.22
C ILE A 24 17.24 -2.81 -6.31
N GLU A 25 16.54 -2.44 -7.39
CA GLU A 25 17.11 -1.69 -8.51
C GLU A 25 17.45 -0.24 -8.13
N GLN A 26 16.47 0.50 -7.62
CA GLN A 26 16.59 1.96 -7.41
C GLN A 26 17.26 2.32 -6.09
N GLY A 27 17.12 1.47 -5.06
CA GLY A 27 17.80 1.62 -3.78
C GLY A 27 19.16 0.92 -3.75
N PHE A 28 19.15 -0.41 -3.79
CA PHE A 28 20.37 -1.20 -3.57
C PHE A 28 21.37 -1.16 -4.74
N LEU A 29 20.94 -1.33 -5.99
CA LEU A 29 21.85 -1.41 -7.14
C LEU A 29 22.29 -0.02 -7.61
N ALA A 30 21.35 0.92 -7.79
CA ALA A 30 21.65 2.29 -8.19
C ALA A 30 22.32 3.14 -7.09
N ASN A 31 22.16 2.75 -5.81
CA ASN A 31 22.81 3.34 -4.63
C ASN A 31 22.80 4.89 -4.58
N ARG A 32 21.67 5.51 -4.95
CA ARG A 32 21.55 6.97 -5.15
C ARG A 32 21.97 7.81 -3.93
N HIS A 33 21.70 7.28 -2.74
CA HIS A 33 21.96 7.95 -1.45
C HIS A 33 23.25 7.47 -0.76
N GLY A 34 24.00 6.55 -1.37
CA GLY A 34 25.23 5.99 -0.81
C GLY A 34 25.05 5.00 0.36
N ASP A 35 23.82 4.71 0.79
CA ASP A 35 23.51 3.79 1.90
C ASP A 35 22.90 2.44 1.48
N ARG A 36 22.85 2.16 0.17
CA ARG A 36 22.30 0.94 -0.47
C ARG A 36 20.82 0.68 -0.14
N THR A 37 20.04 1.73 0.18
CA THR A 37 18.59 1.62 0.41
C THR A 37 17.75 2.57 -0.44
N LEU A 38 16.49 2.18 -0.68
CA LEU A 38 15.43 3.05 -1.19
C LEU A 38 14.82 3.83 -0.01
N TRP A 39 14.71 5.14 -0.11
CA TRP A 39 14.13 5.99 0.93
C TRP A 39 12.62 6.11 0.71
N VAL A 40 11.83 5.64 1.69
CA VAL A 40 10.39 5.38 1.52
C VAL A 40 9.58 6.16 2.54
N GLY A 41 8.64 6.99 2.08
CA GLY A 41 7.63 7.60 2.93
C GLY A 41 6.44 6.66 3.11
N VAL A 42 5.85 6.65 4.29
CA VAL A 42 4.66 5.85 4.62
C VAL A 42 3.65 6.70 5.36
N ASP A 43 2.43 6.70 4.86
CA ASP A 43 1.27 7.32 5.49
C ASP A 43 0.77 6.44 6.65
N ALA A 44 1.21 6.78 7.87
CA ALA A 44 0.84 6.04 9.07
C ALA A 44 -0.64 6.21 9.43
N SER A 45 -1.23 7.36 9.08
CA SER A 45 -2.65 7.68 9.31
C SER A 45 -3.56 6.79 8.49
N ASN A 46 -3.29 6.62 7.20
CA ASN A 46 -4.00 5.70 6.31
C ASN A 46 -3.76 4.23 6.69
N TRP A 47 -2.55 3.85 7.13
CA TRP A 47 -2.30 2.49 7.62
C TRP A 47 -3.08 2.18 8.90
N LEU A 48 -3.11 3.10 9.87
CA LEU A 48 -3.96 3.00 11.07
C LEU A 48 -5.45 2.92 10.72
N PHE A 49 -5.91 3.74 9.78
CA PHE A 49 -7.28 3.70 9.28
C PHE A 49 -7.61 2.33 8.69
N ILE A 50 -6.83 1.84 7.72
CA ILE A 50 -7.04 0.53 7.08
C ILE A 50 -7.01 -0.61 8.11
N ALA A 51 -6.12 -0.54 9.11
CA ALA A 51 -6.05 -1.53 10.19
C ALA A 51 -7.33 -1.55 11.05
N MET A 52 -7.91 -0.40 11.39
CA MET A 52 -9.12 -0.31 12.22
C MET A 52 -10.39 -0.89 11.57
N TYR A 53 -10.45 -0.98 10.23
CA TYR A 53 -11.58 -1.60 9.51
C TYR A 53 -11.38 -3.11 9.27
N ARG A 54 -10.33 -3.73 9.80
CA ARG A 54 -10.10 -5.18 9.70
C ARG A 54 -10.62 -5.93 10.91
N HIS A 55 -11.86 -6.40 10.81
CA HIS A 55 -12.40 -7.39 11.73
C HIS A 55 -11.76 -8.76 11.46
N GLY A 56 -11.49 -9.52 12.53
CA GLY A 56 -10.90 -10.86 12.44
C GLY A 56 -10.91 -11.58 13.80
N GLU A 57 -10.69 -12.89 13.76
CA GLU A 57 -10.82 -13.79 14.92
C GLU A 57 -9.63 -13.74 15.90
N THR A 58 -8.56 -13.04 15.51
CA THR A 58 -7.35 -12.89 16.34
C THR A 58 -7.55 -11.78 17.38
N GLN A 59 -6.80 -11.86 18.48
CA GLN A 59 -6.71 -10.76 19.45
C GLN A 59 -5.89 -9.63 18.83
N ASN A 60 -6.47 -8.42 18.76
CA ASN A 60 -5.89 -7.21 18.15
C ASN A 60 -5.56 -7.38 16.64
N PRO A 61 -6.54 -7.66 15.76
CA PRO A 61 -6.32 -7.87 14.33
C PRO A 61 -5.76 -6.62 13.61
N GLU A 62 -6.00 -5.44 14.17
CA GLU A 62 -5.48 -4.16 13.72
C GLU A 62 -3.96 -4.11 13.94
N LEU A 63 -3.50 -4.43 15.17
CA LEU A 63 -2.07 -4.50 15.49
C LEU A 63 -1.34 -5.58 14.68
N ILE A 64 -1.96 -6.75 14.48
CA ILE A 64 -1.38 -7.82 13.64
C ILE A 64 -1.25 -7.36 12.19
N THR A 65 -2.19 -6.57 11.67
CA THR A 65 -2.08 -6.00 10.32
C THR A 65 -0.88 -5.06 10.22
N LEU A 66 -0.78 -4.07 11.12
CA LEU A 66 0.33 -3.10 11.15
C LEU A 66 1.69 -3.80 11.27
N PHE A 67 1.81 -4.75 12.21
CA PHE A 67 3.01 -5.56 12.41
C PHE A 67 3.40 -6.35 11.15
N THR A 68 2.43 -6.98 10.48
CA THR A 68 2.67 -7.75 9.24
C THR A 68 3.11 -6.84 8.09
N GLN A 69 2.68 -5.58 8.06
CA GLN A 69 3.18 -4.61 7.07
C GLN A 69 4.63 -4.19 7.37
N CYS A 70 4.99 -3.99 8.64
CA CYS A 70 6.38 -3.75 9.06
C CYS A 70 7.29 -4.97 8.75
N GLU A 71 6.85 -6.20 9.05
CA GLU A 71 7.55 -7.44 8.67
C GLU A 71 7.83 -7.52 7.16
N ARG A 72 6.90 -7.04 6.32
CA ARG A 72 7.05 -7.02 4.86
C ARG A 72 8.08 -5.97 4.42
N LEU A 73 8.03 -4.75 4.96
CA LEU A 73 9.00 -3.70 4.65
C LEU A 73 10.42 -4.04 5.14
N ALA A 74 10.55 -4.67 6.32
CA ALA A 74 11.86 -5.00 6.90
C ALA A 74 12.64 -6.04 6.06
N GLN A 75 11.93 -6.81 5.23
CA GLN A 75 12.50 -7.76 4.27
C GLN A 75 12.81 -7.14 2.89
N LEU A 76 12.91 -5.80 2.80
CA LEU A 76 13.29 -5.05 1.59
C LEU A 76 14.49 -4.14 1.90
N PRO A 77 15.33 -3.78 0.90
CA PRO A 77 16.40 -2.79 1.07
C PRO A 77 15.84 -1.36 1.13
N VAL A 78 15.06 -1.07 2.17
CA VAL A 78 14.34 0.20 2.35
C VAL A 78 14.68 0.88 3.67
N LYS A 79 14.57 2.20 3.66
CA LYS A 79 14.70 3.11 4.80
C LYS A 79 13.38 3.86 4.93
N ALA A 80 12.51 3.39 5.81
CA ALA A 80 11.14 3.88 5.89
C ALA A 80 10.98 5.02 6.92
N HIS A 81 10.22 6.03 6.53
CA HIS A 81 9.66 7.05 7.42
C HIS A 81 8.16 6.87 7.52
N PHE A 82 7.62 6.86 8.74
CA PHE A 82 6.19 6.83 8.98
C PHE A 82 5.74 8.21 9.46
N VAL A 83 4.88 8.88 8.71
CA VAL A 83 4.33 10.19 9.09
C VAL A 83 2.94 9.98 9.68
N PHE A 84 2.77 10.43 10.92
CA PHE A 84 1.48 10.45 11.62
C PHE A 84 0.80 11.82 11.50
N ASP A 85 -0.53 11.83 11.51
CA ASP A 85 -1.37 13.03 11.59
C ASP A 85 -1.05 13.90 12.82
N GLY A 86 -1.05 15.22 12.61
CA GLY A 86 -0.80 16.23 13.61
C GLY A 86 -2.04 16.84 14.27
N PRO A 87 -1.85 17.74 15.26
CA PRO A 87 -2.93 18.38 16.00
C PRO A 87 -3.70 19.43 15.18
N GLU A 88 -3.08 20.02 14.16
CA GLU A 88 -3.67 21.09 13.34
C GLU A 88 -4.51 20.56 12.17
N ARG A 89 -4.63 19.24 12.01
CA ARG A 89 -5.48 18.66 10.95
C ARG A 89 -6.91 19.20 11.00
N PRO A 90 -7.55 19.45 9.84
CA PRO A 90 -8.91 19.98 9.75
C PRO A 90 -9.90 19.19 10.62
N SER A 91 -10.69 19.91 11.41
CA SER A 91 -11.63 19.27 12.34
C SER A 91 -12.87 18.65 11.68
N VAL A 92 -13.04 18.86 10.37
CA VAL A 92 -14.10 18.30 9.53
C VAL A 92 -13.48 17.79 8.25
N LYS A 93 -13.82 16.55 7.85
CA LYS A 93 -13.57 15.99 6.51
C LYS A 93 -14.83 15.28 6.02
N ARG A 94 -15.14 15.36 4.73
CA ARG A 94 -16.29 14.73 4.04
C ARG A 94 -17.64 15.02 4.74
N GLY A 95 -17.80 16.22 5.29
CA GLY A 95 -18.98 16.64 6.07
C GLY A 95 -19.08 16.07 7.49
N ALA A 96 -18.14 15.23 7.92
CA ALA A 96 -18.10 14.62 9.25
C ALA A 96 -17.04 15.28 10.15
N ARG A 97 -17.38 15.55 11.42
CA ARG A 97 -16.43 16.06 12.42
C ARG A 97 -15.46 14.97 12.86
N ILE A 98 -14.16 15.16 12.63
CA ILE A 98 -13.12 14.20 13.02
C ILE A 98 -13.00 14.19 14.54
N LYS A 99 -13.08 13.00 15.15
CA LYS A 99 -12.80 12.84 16.59
C LYS A 99 -11.29 12.97 16.81
N ARG A 100 -10.89 13.95 17.64
CA ARG A 100 -9.49 14.22 18.01
C ARG A 100 -8.90 13.25 19.05
N ASN A 101 -9.65 12.22 19.47
CA ASN A 101 -9.17 11.22 20.42
C ASN A 101 -7.92 10.53 19.88
N GLU A 102 -6.88 10.44 20.72
CA GLU A 102 -5.69 9.65 20.41
C GLU A 102 -6.09 8.18 20.24
N ASN A 103 -5.70 7.62 19.09
CA ASN A 103 -5.97 6.22 18.79
C ASN A 103 -4.95 5.37 19.55
N TRP A 104 -5.42 4.49 20.44
CA TRP A 104 -4.59 3.62 21.27
C TRP A 104 -3.58 2.78 20.46
N LEU A 105 -3.88 2.48 19.19
CA LEU A 105 -2.98 1.78 18.26
C LEU A 105 -1.68 2.57 17.97
N VAL A 106 -1.68 3.89 18.09
CA VAL A 106 -0.54 4.77 17.71
C VAL A 106 0.72 4.42 18.48
N ASP A 107 0.65 4.26 19.81
CA ASP A 107 1.85 4.01 20.61
C ASP A 107 2.37 2.59 20.49
N TYR A 108 1.50 1.62 20.20
CA TYR A 108 1.95 0.27 19.81
C TYR A 108 2.60 0.29 18.43
N PHE A 109 2.04 1.04 17.47
CA PHE A 109 2.58 1.14 16.12
C PHE A 109 3.93 1.87 16.10
N ARG A 110 4.08 2.97 16.84
CA ARG A 110 5.38 3.65 17.08
C ARG A 110 6.45 2.67 17.57
N LYS A 111 6.16 1.91 18.63
CA LYS A 111 7.07 0.88 19.16
C LYS A 111 7.42 -0.21 18.13
N MET A 112 6.49 -0.61 17.27
CA MET A 112 6.79 -1.53 16.16
C MET A 112 7.73 -0.90 15.12
N ILE A 113 7.49 0.36 14.75
CA ILE A 113 8.31 1.10 13.79
C ILE A 113 9.75 1.22 14.31
N ASP A 114 9.93 1.58 15.57
CA ASP A 114 11.24 1.62 16.24
C ASP A 114 11.90 0.23 16.26
N ALA A 115 11.17 -0.80 16.71
CA ALA A 115 11.72 -2.15 16.85
C ALA A 115 12.09 -2.81 15.50
N PHE A 116 11.45 -2.42 14.40
CA PHE A 116 11.87 -2.82 13.03
C PHE A 116 12.99 -1.94 12.44
N GLY A 117 13.56 -1.02 13.22
CA GLY A 117 14.68 -0.18 12.83
C GLY A 117 14.31 0.94 11.83
N PHE A 118 13.03 1.32 11.78
CA PHE A 118 12.54 2.42 10.96
C PHE A 118 12.56 3.74 11.74
N THR A 119 11.89 4.77 11.22
CA THR A 119 11.77 6.09 11.84
C THR A 119 10.35 6.62 11.66
N TYR A 120 9.92 7.54 12.53
CA TYR A 120 8.65 8.24 12.37
C TYR A 120 8.74 9.72 12.75
N SER A 121 7.76 10.47 12.30
CA SER A 121 7.48 11.85 12.72
C SER A 121 5.98 12.06 12.88
N THR A 122 5.59 13.22 13.39
CA THR A 122 4.18 13.66 13.43
C THR A 122 4.12 14.99 12.72
N ALA A 123 3.25 15.10 11.72
CA ALA A 123 3.06 16.31 10.93
C ALA A 123 2.49 17.45 11.78
N LEU A 124 2.42 18.67 11.21
CA LEU A 124 1.69 19.77 11.82
C LEU A 124 0.17 19.58 11.63
N GLY A 125 -0.26 19.49 10.37
CA GLY A 125 -1.60 19.13 9.93
C GLY A 125 -1.73 17.65 9.59
N GLU A 126 -1.71 17.32 8.31
CA GLU A 126 -2.01 15.97 7.80
C GLU A 126 -0.75 15.24 7.31
N ALA A 127 -0.73 13.90 7.46
CA ALA A 127 0.42 13.10 7.07
C ALA A 127 0.77 13.23 5.58
N GLU A 128 -0.24 13.28 4.70
CA GLU A 128 -0.08 13.41 3.25
C GLU A 128 0.62 14.71 2.82
N VAL A 129 0.35 15.82 3.52
CA VAL A 129 0.94 17.13 3.26
C VAL A 129 2.44 17.12 3.57
N GLU A 130 2.82 16.56 4.73
CA GLU A 130 4.23 16.46 5.12
C GLU A 130 4.98 15.45 4.24
N LEU A 131 4.34 14.34 3.84
CA LEU A 131 4.90 13.39 2.87
C LEU A 131 5.14 14.02 1.49
N ALA A 132 4.21 14.84 1.00
CA ALA A 132 4.37 15.59 -0.25
C ALA A 132 5.56 16.56 -0.15
N ARG A 133 5.64 17.30 0.97
CA ARG A 133 6.73 18.24 1.27
C ARG A 133 8.10 17.57 1.37
N MET A 134 8.19 16.40 2.02
CA MET A 134 9.41 15.58 2.08
C MET A 134 9.79 15.02 0.69
N SER A 135 8.82 14.60 -0.12
CA SER A 135 9.05 14.13 -1.49
C SER A 135 9.57 15.24 -2.40
N GLN A 136 8.95 16.43 -2.36
CA GLN A 136 9.40 17.63 -3.09
C GLN A 136 10.79 18.09 -2.63
N ALA A 137 11.10 17.97 -1.34
CA ALA A 137 12.44 18.24 -0.79
C ALA A 137 13.50 17.17 -1.14
N GLN A 138 13.17 16.19 -2.00
CA GLN A 138 14.01 15.07 -2.44
C GLN A 138 14.53 14.19 -1.29
N MET A 139 13.75 14.06 -0.21
CA MET A 139 14.09 13.23 0.94
C MET A 139 13.44 11.83 0.91
N LEU A 140 12.62 11.55 -0.09
CA LEU A 140 11.91 10.28 -0.28
C LEU A 140 11.90 9.95 -1.77
N ASP A 141 12.30 8.74 -2.15
CA ASP A 141 12.23 8.26 -3.54
C ASP A 141 10.80 7.88 -3.95
N VAL A 142 9.95 7.52 -2.97
CA VAL A 142 8.56 7.10 -3.15
C VAL A 142 7.77 7.23 -1.84
N VAL A 143 6.48 7.58 -1.95
CA VAL A 143 5.51 7.53 -0.84
C VAL A 143 4.55 6.36 -1.01
N LEU A 144 4.32 5.60 0.06
CA LEU A 144 3.36 4.51 0.14
C LEU A 144 2.07 4.99 0.81
N THR A 145 1.04 5.22 -0.01
CA THR A 145 -0.34 5.44 0.47
C THR A 145 -1.37 4.92 -0.54
N GLU A 146 -2.61 4.71 -0.07
CA GLU A 146 -3.80 4.46 -0.91
C GLU A 146 -4.61 5.74 -1.10
N ASP A 147 -4.21 6.82 -0.43
CA ASP A 147 -4.89 8.09 -0.45
C ASP A 147 -4.38 9.00 -1.57
N SER A 148 -5.32 9.65 -2.27
CA SER A 148 -5.03 10.38 -3.50
C SER A 148 -4.67 11.83 -3.25
N ASP A 149 -4.97 12.36 -2.06
CA ASP A 149 -4.79 13.77 -1.77
C ASP A 149 -3.28 14.07 -1.64
N SER A 150 -2.48 13.07 -1.23
CA SER A 150 -1.02 13.01 -1.36
C SER A 150 -0.47 13.44 -2.74
N ILE A 151 -1.08 13.01 -3.86
CA ILE A 151 -0.65 13.47 -5.20
C ILE A 151 -1.28 14.83 -5.57
N VAL A 152 -2.43 15.19 -5.01
CA VAL A 152 -3.02 16.55 -5.12
C VAL A 152 -2.09 17.59 -4.48
N PHE A 153 -1.54 17.31 -3.29
CA PHE A 153 -0.49 18.11 -2.64
C PHE A 153 0.87 18.08 -3.37
N GLY A 154 0.97 17.35 -4.49
CA GLY A 154 2.15 17.33 -5.34
C GLY A 154 3.28 16.41 -4.88
N THR A 155 2.97 15.28 -4.22
CA THR A 155 3.95 14.20 -4.02
C THR A 155 4.52 13.75 -5.37
N ALA A 156 5.83 13.73 -5.51
CA ALA A 156 6.47 13.49 -6.80
C ALA A 156 6.31 12.05 -7.31
N VAL A 157 6.33 11.06 -6.39
CA VAL A 157 6.17 9.63 -6.68
C VAL A 157 5.33 8.96 -5.60
N VAL A 158 4.17 8.44 -5.96
CA VAL A 158 3.31 7.62 -5.09
C VAL A 158 3.29 6.19 -5.62
N ALA A 159 3.46 5.19 -4.74
CA ALA A 159 3.21 3.79 -5.06
C ALA A 159 2.14 3.21 -4.14
N ARG A 160 1.12 2.58 -4.73
CA ARG A 160 -0.04 2.04 -4.04
C ARG A 160 -0.25 0.56 -4.35
N LYS A 161 -0.80 -0.18 -3.38
CA LYS A 161 -1.02 -1.62 -3.47
C LYS A 161 -2.08 -1.93 -4.52
N HIS A 162 -1.74 -2.83 -5.44
CA HIS A 162 -2.73 -3.31 -6.42
C HIS A 162 -3.49 -4.53 -5.85
N GLY A 163 -4.83 -4.51 -5.98
CA GLY A 163 -5.75 -5.30 -5.13
C GLY A 163 -5.85 -6.81 -5.39
N LEU A 164 -5.09 -7.37 -6.33
CA LEU A 164 -5.21 -8.78 -6.74
C LEU A 164 -4.35 -9.72 -5.86
N GLU A 165 -4.70 -9.89 -4.58
CA GLU A 165 -3.90 -10.71 -3.63
C GLU A 165 -3.86 -12.22 -3.93
N HIS A 166 -4.56 -12.70 -4.97
CA HIS A 166 -4.70 -14.12 -5.33
C HIS A 166 -4.33 -14.45 -6.79
N ASP A 167 -3.71 -13.53 -7.54
CA ASP A 167 -3.20 -13.83 -8.88
C ASP A 167 -1.81 -14.50 -8.78
N HIS A 168 -1.74 -15.79 -9.10
CA HIS A 168 -0.49 -16.56 -9.10
C HIS A 168 0.40 -16.33 -10.34
N THR A 169 -0.06 -15.56 -11.33
CA THR A 169 0.72 -15.16 -12.52
C THR A 169 1.36 -13.76 -12.38
N ARG A 170 1.09 -13.09 -11.26
CA ARG A 170 1.27 -11.67 -11.01
C ARG A 170 2.74 -11.19 -11.09
N GLN A 171 3.00 -10.32 -12.05
CA GLN A 171 4.33 -9.74 -12.31
C GLN A 171 4.60 -8.41 -11.55
N TYR A 172 3.58 -7.83 -10.91
CA TYR A 172 3.67 -6.54 -10.21
C TYR A 172 2.76 -6.51 -8.97
N ASP A 173 3.24 -6.05 -7.82
CA ASP A 173 2.48 -5.96 -6.57
C ASP A 173 1.89 -4.56 -6.28
N MET A 174 2.40 -3.52 -6.95
CA MET A 174 1.94 -2.13 -6.83
C MET A 174 1.68 -1.44 -8.19
N LEU A 175 0.90 -0.36 -8.15
CA LEU A 175 0.85 0.66 -9.20
C LEU A 175 1.60 1.90 -8.69
N MET A 176 2.59 2.36 -9.46
CA MET A 176 3.32 3.60 -9.22
C MET A 176 2.77 4.72 -10.11
N TYR A 177 2.70 5.92 -9.58
CA TYR A 177 2.30 7.15 -10.26
C TYR A 177 3.39 8.18 -10.00
N ARG A 178 4.01 8.72 -11.06
CA ARG A 178 4.93 9.85 -10.96
C ARG A 178 4.22 11.10 -11.45
N MET A 179 4.36 12.21 -10.71
CA MET A 179 3.73 13.48 -11.09
C MET A 179 4.26 13.99 -12.45
N GLU A 180 5.52 13.65 -12.77
CA GLU A 180 6.13 13.85 -14.09
C GLU A 180 5.40 13.10 -15.20
N ASP A 181 5.05 11.81 -15.01
CA ASP A 181 4.28 11.04 -16.01
C ASP A 181 2.89 11.66 -16.21
N VAL A 182 2.20 12.03 -15.11
CA VAL A 182 0.87 12.65 -15.16
C VAL A 182 0.89 14.00 -15.87
N THR A 183 1.93 14.80 -15.65
CA THR A 183 2.11 16.12 -16.29
C THR A 183 2.47 15.98 -17.77
N ASN A 184 3.25 14.97 -18.14
CA ASN A 184 3.71 14.75 -19.52
C ASN A 184 2.78 13.85 -20.36
N HIS A 185 1.81 13.16 -19.75
CA HIS A 185 0.91 12.24 -20.47
C HIS A 185 -0.05 13.01 -21.41
N PRO A 186 -0.07 12.74 -22.73
CA PRO A 186 -0.79 13.57 -23.71
C PRO A 186 -2.31 13.70 -23.52
N SER A 187 -2.94 12.80 -22.75
CA SER A 187 -4.38 12.86 -22.44
C SER A 187 -4.68 13.35 -21.01
N LEU A 188 -3.67 13.80 -20.26
CA LEU A 188 -3.82 14.39 -18.93
C LEU A 188 -3.24 15.81 -18.96
N GLY A 189 -1.92 15.97 -18.99
CA GLY A 189 -1.29 17.29 -18.96
C GLY A 189 -1.44 18.03 -17.62
N PHE A 190 -1.81 17.31 -16.55
CA PHE A 190 -2.21 17.88 -15.26
C PHE A 190 -1.01 18.10 -14.33
N ASN A 191 -0.90 19.29 -13.75
CA ASN A 191 -0.05 19.56 -12.58
C ASN A 191 -0.86 19.50 -11.26
N SER A 192 -0.23 19.74 -10.10
CA SER A 192 -0.90 19.70 -8.79
C SER A 192 -2.00 20.74 -8.59
N LEU A 193 -1.92 21.92 -9.21
CA LEU A 193 -3.02 22.91 -9.20
C LEU A 193 -4.21 22.43 -10.04
N ASP A 194 -3.94 21.75 -11.15
CA ASP A 194 -4.97 21.14 -11.98
C ASP A 194 -5.67 19.98 -11.23
N LEU A 195 -4.91 19.16 -10.49
CA LEU A 195 -5.47 18.14 -9.58
C LEU A 195 -6.26 18.76 -8.41
N THR A 196 -5.78 19.87 -7.85
CA THR A 196 -6.49 20.64 -6.80
C THR A 196 -7.82 21.19 -7.31
N PHE A 197 -7.86 21.69 -8.55
CA PHE A 197 -9.10 22.11 -9.20
C PHE A 197 -10.06 20.93 -9.41
N ILE A 198 -9.56 19.75 -9.80
CA ILE A 198 -10.39 18.53 -9.85
C ILE A 198 -10.96 18.21 -8.47
N ALA A 199 -10.17 18.30 -7.39
CA ALA A 199 -10.61 18.07 -6.02
C ALA A 199 -11.70 19.07 -5.55
N LEU A 200 -11.61 20.32 -5.96
CA LEU A 200 -12.59 21.36 -5.66
C LEU A 200 -13.90 21.20 -6.45
N VAL A 201 -13.83 20.75 -7.71
CA VAL A 201 -14.98 20.62 -8.60
C VAL A 201 -15.71 19.28 -8.43
N ALA A 202 -14.97 18.17 -8.39
CA ALA A 202 -15.54 16.81 -8.24
C ALA A 202 -15.74 16.37 -6.78
N GLY A 203 -15.23 17.17 -5.83
CA GLY A 203 -15.21 16.85 -4.41
C GLY A 203 -13.96 16.09 -3.99
N GLY A 204 -13.67 16.16 -2.70
CA GLY A 204 -12.54 15.54 -2.04
C GLY A 204 -12.74 15.57 -0.53
N ASP A 205 -11.66 15.51 0.25
CA ASP A 205 -11.80 15.39 1.69
C ASP A 205 -12.35 16.63 2.39
N TYR A 206 -12.17 17.82 1.82
CA TYR A 206 -12.60 19.08 2.46
C TYR A 206 -14.02 19.53 2.06
N ALA A 207 -14.49 19.16 0.87
CA ALA A 207 -15.80 19.59 0.36
C ALA A 207 -16.39 18.56 -0.63
N PRO A 208 -17.74 18.46 -0.73
CA PRO A 208 -18.41 17.52 -1.63
C PRO A 208 -18.38 17.91 -3.12
N GLY A 209 -17.78 19.05 -3.47
CA GLY A 209 -17.70 19.55 -4.84
C GLY A 209 -19.03 20.09 -5.39
N ILE A 210 -19.08 20.27 -6.72
CA ILE A 210 -20.28 20.71 -7.43
C ILE A 210 -21.17 19.50 -7.72
N LYS A 211 -22.46 19.60 -7.34
CA LYS A 211 -23.44 18.53 -7.53
C LYS A 211 -23.49 18.05 -8.99
N ASN A 212 -23.36 16.73 -9.17
CA ASN A 212 -23.30 16.02 -10.45
C ASN A 212 -22.05 16.31 -11.33
N CYS A 213 -21.07 17.10 -10.88
CA CYS A 213 -19.86 17.41 -11.64
C CYS A 213 -18.72 16.42 -11.33
N GLY A 214 -18.89 15.16 -11.74
CA GLY A 214 -17.91 14.11 -11.44
C GLY A 214 -16.52 14.32 -12.07
N THR A 215 -15.56 13.52 -11.62
CA THR A 215 -14.11 13.60 -11.91
C THR A 215 -13.79 13.71 -13.41
N ASN A 216 -14.59 13.06 -14.27
CA ASN A 216 -14.46 13.18 -15.73
C ASN A 216 -14.69 14.63 -16.21
N ILE A 217 -15.83 15.24 -15.84
CA ILE A 217 -16.18 16.63 -16.23
C ILE A 217 -15.17 17.61 -15.62
N ALA A 218 -14.74 17.37 -14.38
CA ALA A 218 -13.70 18.16 -13.73
C ALA A 218 -12.35 18.08 -14.48
N SER A 219 -11.99 16.91 -15.01
CA SER A 219 -10.76 16.71 -15.79
C SER A 219 -10.81 17.32 -17.19
N GLU A 220 -12.00 17.36 -17.81
CA GLU A 220 -12.23 18.12 -19.05
C GLU A 220 -12.08 19.63 -18.77
N LEU A 221 -12.69 20.13 -17.69
CA LEU A 221 -12.67 21.53 -17.27
C LEU A 221 -11.27 22.09 -16.98
N VAL A 222 -10.27 21.27 -16.60
CA VAL A 222 -8.89 21.73 -16.35
C VAL A 222 -8.36 22.61 -17.49
N HIS A 223 -8.63 22.21 -18.73
CA HIS A 223 -8.12 22.86 -19.94
C HIS A 223 -8.61 24.31 -20.11
N SER A 224 -9.69 24.72 -19.41
CA SER A 224 -10.13 26.12 -19.33
C SER A 224 -9.10 27.05 -18.65
N GLY A 225 -8.10 26.50 -17.96
CA GLY A 225 -7.09 27.23 -17.21
C GLY A 225 -7.59 27.80 -15.88
N LEU A 226 -8.87 27.62 -15.53
CA LEU A 226 -9.47 28.17 -14.30
C LEU A 226 -8.78 27.65 -13.03
N GLY A 227 -8.34 26.39 -13.00
CA GLY A 227 -7.58 25.83 -11.87
C GLY A 227 -6.26 26.55 -11.58
N ARG A 228 -5.61 27.09 -12.61
CA ARG A 228 -4.33 27.81 -12.49
C ARG A 228 -4.51 29.25 -11.97
N GLN A 229 -5.75 29.72 -11.85
CA GLN A 229 -6.09 31.01 -11.24
C GLN A 229 -6.38 30.90 -9.74
N LEU A 230 -6.50 29.69 -9.18
CA LEU A 230 -6.83 29.46 -7.76
C LEU A 230 -5.88 30.16 -6.76
N PRO A 231 -4.54 30.20 -6.95
CA PRO A 231 -3.65 30.96 -6.07
C PRO A 231 -4.00 32.46 -6.06
N HIS A 232 -4.28 33.03 -7.24
CA HIS A 232 -4.63 34.43 -7.39
C HIS A 232 -5.97 34.81 -6.73
N LEU A 233 -6.91 33.85 -6.61
CA LEU A 233 -8.13 34.04 -5.83
C LEU A 233 -7.83 34.19 -4.32
N LEU A 234 -6.90 33.39 -3.79
CA LEU A 234 -6.47 33.48 -2.38
C LEU A 234 -5.68 34.78 -2.12
N GLU A 235 -4.73 35.12 -3.00
CA GLU A 235 -3.90 36.33 -2.90
C GLU A 235 -4.75 37.60 -2.87
N CYS A 236 -5.75 37.70 -3.75
CA CYS A 236 -6.61 38.88 -3.82
C CYS A 236 -7.70 38.90 -2.74
N ASN A 237 -8.27 37.73 -2.43
CA ASN A 237 -9.42 37.57 -1.52
C ASN A 237 -10.61 38.49 -1.83
N ASP A 238 -10.77 38.90 -3.11
CA ASP A 238 -11.81 39.81 -3.57
C ASP A 238 -13.05 39.02 -4.06
N PRO A 239 -14.24 39.23 -3.47
CA PRO A 239 -15.49 38.65 -3.96
C PRO A 239 -15.78 38.94 -5.44
N ASN A 240 -15.32 40.07 -6.00
CA ASN A 240 -15.56 40.43 -7.40
C ASN A 240 -14.64 39.68 -8.38
N ILE A 241 -13.40 39.36 -7.99
CA ILE A 241 -12.53 38.45 -8.74
C ILE A 241 -13.09 37.03 -8.66
N THR A 242 -13.46 36.57 -7.47
CA THR A 242 -14.02 35.23 -7.22
C THR A 242 -15.35 35.02 -7.96
N ALA A 243 -16.23 36.02 -7.97
CA ALA A 243 -17.49 35.97 -8.73
C ALA A 243 -17.26 35.94 -10.25
N ARG A 244 -16.27 36.69 -10.78
CA ARG A 244 -15.91 36.62 -12.21
C ARG A 244 -15.35 35.25 -12.60
N TRP A 245 -14.50 34.65 -11.75
CA TRP A 245 -14.00 33.29 -11.94
C TRP A 245 -15.15 32.26 -11.97
N ARG A 246 -16.09 32.34 -11.01
CA ARG A 246 -17.29 31.49 -11.01
C ARG A 246 -18.15 31.70 -12.25
N LEU A 247 -18.35 32.94 -12.69
CA LEU A 247 -19.13 33.23 -13.90
C LEU A 247 -18.49 32.62 -15.16
N ALA A 248 -17.15 32.62 -15.27
CA ALA A 248 -16.43 31.93 -16.33
C ALA A 248 -16.63 30.41 -16.27
N LEU A 249 -16.54 29.79 -15.08
CA LEU A 249 -16.84 28.37 -14.88
C LEU A 249 -18.28 28.02 -15.29
N CYS A 250 -19.26 28.82 -14.87
CA CYS A 250 -20.66 28.64 -15.23
C CYS A 250 -20.90 28.81 -16.73
N GLU A 251 -20.24 29.76 -17.39
CA GLU A 251 -20.40 29.98 -18.83
C GLU A 251 -19.75 28.87 -19.66
N GLU A 252 -18.58 28.36 -19.26
CA GLU A 252 -17.96 27.25 -19.99
C GLU A 252 -18.76 25.94 -19.84
N LEU A 253 -19.26 25.64 -18.64
CA LEU A 253 -20.20 24.52 -18.44
C LEU A 253 -21.50 24.70 -19.24
N ARG A 254 -21.99 25.93 -19.43
CA ARG A 254 -23.24 26.23 -20.17
C ARG A 254 -23.06 26.14 -21.69
N SER A 255 -21.97 26.70 -22.22
CA SER A 255 -21.76 26.94 -23.65
C SER A 255 -20.78 25.97 -24.31
N ASN A 256 -19.86 25.38 -23.55
CA ASN A 256 -18.66 24.69 -24.05
C ASN A 256 -17.94 25.53 -25.11
N SER A 257 -17.64 26.79 -24.78
CA SER A 257 -17.08 27.78 -25.72
C SER A 257 -15.64 27.43 -26.14
N SER A 258 -14.85 26.92 -25.20
CA SER A 258 -13.49 26.43 -25.42
C SER A 258 -13.44 25.12 -26.20
N ARG A 259 -14.54 24.37 -26.19
CA ARG A 259 -14.69 23.01 -26.76
C ARG A 259 -13.84 21.95 -26.05
N HIS A 260 -13.47 22.19 -24.79
CA HIS A 260 -12.76 21.21 -23.97
C HIS A 260 -13.68 20.15 -23.33
N LEU A 261 -14.98 20.43 -23.20
CA LEU A 261 -15.93 19.48 -22.63
C LEU A 261 -16.48 18.51 -23.68
N THR A 262 -16.80 17.28 -23.29
CA THR A 262 -17.49 16.30 -24.14
C THR A 262 -18.92 16.77 -24.48
N SER A 263 -19.56 17.54 -23.59
CA SER A 263 -20.92 18.06 -23.82
C SER A 263 -21.19 19.38 -23.08
N ARG A 264 -22.38 19.95 -23.26
CA ARG A 264 -22.84 21.10 -22.47
C ARG A 264 -23.57 20.63 -21.22
N HIS A 265 -23.27 21.26 -20.09
CA HIS A 265 -23.79 20.91 -18.77
C HIS A 265 -24.54 22.10 -18.11
N PRO A 266 -25.56 22.70 -18.76
CA PRO A 266 -26.25 23.89 -18.25
C PRO A 266 -26.96 23.65 -16.90
N THR A 267 -27.43 22.42 -16.65
CA THR A 267 -28.02 22.02 -15.35
C THR A 267 -26.98 22.02 -14.22
N ILE A 268 -25.71 21.72 -14.51
CA ILE A 268 -24.62 21.82 -13.54
C ILE A 268 -24.30 23.30 -13.32
N ALA A 269 -24.13 24.08 -14.39
CA ALA A 269 -23.86 25.52 -14.33
C ALA A 269 -24.93 26.32 -13.55
N ALA A 270 -26.21 25.93 -13.65
CA ALA A 270 -27.30 26.53 -12.90
C ALA A 270 -27.39 26.06 -11.43
N GLY A 271 -26.69 24.98 -11.08
CA GLY A 271 -26.60 24.42 -9.73
C GLY A 271 -25.34 24.82 -8.96
N ILE A 272 -24.47 25.68 -9.51
CA ILE A 272 -23.27 26.18 -8.82
C ILE A 272 -23.68 27.23 -7.77
N PRO A 273 -23.34 27.05 -6.47
CA PRO A 273 -23.69 27.99 -5.42
C PRO A 273 -23.04 29.39 -5.57
N PRO A 274 -23.69 30.47 -5.08
CA PRO A 274 -23.20 31.85 -5.18
C PRO A 274 -22.00 32.16 -4.24
N ASP A 275 -21.61 31.21 -3.41
CA ASP A 275 -20.46 31.16 -2.53
C ASP A 275 -19.31 30.28 -3.07
N PHE A 276 -19.53 29.52 -4.16
CA PHE A 276 -18.46 28.69 -4.76
C PHE A 276 -17.43 29.52 -5.55
N PRO A 277 -16.11 29.23 -5.48
CA PRO A 277 -15.47 28.28 -4.57
C PRO A 277 -15.31 28.89 -3.17
N ASP A 278 -15.53 28.08 -2.13
CA ASP A 278 -15.18 28.50 -0.76
C ASP A 278 -13.66 28.64 -0.66
N LEU A 279 -13.17 29.87 -0.52
CA LEU A 279 -11.74 30.17 -0.44
C LEU A 279 -11.07 29.54 0.79
N ASN A 280 -11.82 29.16 1.84
CA ASN A 280 -11.28 28.38 2.94
C ASN A 280 -10.92 26.96 2.50
N VAL A 281 -11.73 26.34 1.63
CA VAL A 281 -11.45 25.03 1.04
C VAL A 281 -10.30 25.11 0.03
N VAL A 282 -10.21 26.20 -0.75
CA VAL A 282 -9.05 26.45 -1.63
C VAL A 282 -7.77 26.60 -0.80
N ARG A 283 -7.82 27.33 0.32
CA ARG A 283 -6.72 27.46 1.28
C ARG A 283 -6.28 26.12 1.87
N LEU A 284 -7.21 25.21 2.19
CA LEU A 284 -6.84 23.88 2.71
C LEU A 284 -6.03 23.02 1.73
N TYR A 285 -6.11 23.26 0.41
CA TYR A 285 -5.25 22.60 -0.56
C TYR A 285 -3.96 23.37 -0.88
N LEU A 286 -4.01 24.70 -0.95
CA LEU A 286 -2.87 25.53 -1.41
C LEU A 286 -1.97 26.08 -0.30
N GLU A 287 -2.50 26.29 0.90
CA GLU A 287 -1.77 26.75 2.09
C GLU A 287 -2.02 25.82 3.31
N PRO A 288 -1.82 24.48 3.18
CA PRO A 288 -2.11 23.53 4.25
C PRO A 288 -1.16 23.67 5.45
N ALA A 289 -1.60 23.23 6.64
CA ALA A 289 -0.81 23.26 7.86
C ALA A 289 0.42 22.33 7.78
N ALA A 290 1.58 22.91 7.48
CA ALA A 290 2.85 22.22 7.25
C ALA A 290 4.02 22.90 7.99
N HIS A 291 5.12 22.17 8.22
CA HIS A 291 6.29 22.77 8.86
C HIS A 291 7.02 23.75 7.93
N SER A 292 7.36 24.93 8.45
CA SER A 292 7.97 26.04 7.68
C SER A 292 9.46 25.84 7.38
N SER A 293 10.20 25.12 8.22
CA SER A 293 11.59 24.73 7.96
C SER A 293 11.66 23.50 7.07
N ARG A 294 12.61 23.43 6.11
CA ARG A 294 12.90 22.21 5.33
C ARG A 294 13.02 21.01 6.31
N PRO A 295 12.42 19.85 6.02
CA PRO A 295 12.50 18.74 6.96
C PRO A 295 13.98 18.34 7.17
N PRO A 296 14.37 17.93 8.39
CA PRO A 296 15.76 17.62 8.70
C PRO A 296 16.23 16.44 7.83
N PRO A 297 17.48 16.43 7.32
CA PRO A 297 17.96 15.36 6.44
C PRO A 297 17.76 13.96 7.05
N PHE A 298 17.67 12.94 6.19
CA PHE A 298 17.47 11.54 6.59
C PHE A 298 18.72 10.90 7.22
N SER A 299 19.21 11.55 8.29
CA SER A 299 20.60 11.62 8.72
C SER A 299 21.08 10.43 9.57
N GLN A 300 20.23 9.43 9.76
CA GLN A 300 20.58 8.20 10.48
C GLN A 300 20.78 7.06 9.47
N ALA A 301 21.82 6.27 9.67
CA ALA A 301 21.89 4.95 9.04
C ALA A 301 20.69 4.11 9.54
N PRO A 302 20.15 3.17 8.74
CA PRO A 302 19.03 2.34 9.19
C PRO A 302 19.33 1.68 10.54
N HIS A 303 18.47 1.92 11.54
CA HIS A 303 18.65 1.35 12.86
C HIS A 303 18.63 -0.19 12.78
N SER A 304 19.37 -0.85 13.68
CA SER A 304 19.31 -2.31 13.79
C SER A 304 17.92 -2.74 14.20
N ILE A 305 17.39 -3.78 13.55
CA ILE A 305 16.13 -4.42 13.96
C ILE A 305 16.33 -5.01 15.36
N ASP A 306 15.55 -4.53 16.32
CA ASP A 306 15.58 -5.01 17.70
C ASP A 306 14.63 -6.22 17.84
N ALA A 307 15.22 -7.40 17.63
CA ALA A 307 14.51 -8.67 17.79
C ALA A 307 14.02 -8.91 19.24
N VAL A 308 14.62 -8.27 20.25
CA VAL A 308 14.23 -8.40 21.66
C VAL A 308 13.00 -7.52 21.93
N ALA A 309 12.99 -6.27 21.46
CA ALA A 309 11.81 -5.42 21.50
C ALA A 309 10.64 -6.01 20.71
N ILE A 310 10.89 -6.64 19.54
CA ILE A 310 9.86 -7.38 18.80
C ILE A 310 9.29 -8.55 19.64
N ALA A 311 10.14 -9.28 20.38
CA ALA A 311 9.69 -10.38 21.24
C ALA A 311 8.84 -9.90 22.42
N ALA A 312 9.25 -8.82 23.09
CA ALA A 312 8.52 -8.19 24.18
C ALA A 312 7.20 -7.54 23.73
N LEU A 313 7.15 -6.97 22.51
CA LEU A 313 5.90 -6.53 21.90
C LEU A 313 4.98 -7.73 21.61
N ALA A 314 5.53 -8.85 21.14
CA ALA A 314 4.72 -10.03 20.84
C ALA A 314 4.08 -10.64 22.08
N SER A 315 4.86 -10.87 23.14
CA SER A 315 4.38 -11.47 24.40
C SER A 315 3.30 -10.65 25.11
N THR A 316 3.28 -9.33 24.90
CA THR A 316 2.32 -8.39 25.49
C THR A 316 1.12 -8.07 24.61
N SER A 317 1.28 -8.07 23.27
CA SER A 317 0.32 -7.46 22.34
C SER A 317 -0.37 -8.43 21.38
N PHE A 318 0.14 -9.66 21.23
CA PHE A 318 -0.37 -10.67 20.28
C PHE A 318 -0.77 -11.98 20.98
N GLN A 319 -1.30 -12.93 20.19
CA GLN A 319 -1.62 -14.28 20.69
C GLN A 319 -0.40 -15.20 20.82
N TRP A 320 0.68 -14.91 20.09
CA TRP A 320 1.99 -15.57 20.13
C TRP A 320 2.95 -14.82 21.08
N GLY A 321 4.24 -15.16 21.12
CA GLY A 321 5.18 -14.57 22.09
C GLY A 321 5.06 -15.14 23.51
N LYS A 322 4.36 -16.26 23.67
CA LYS A 322 4.16 -16.94 24.98
C LYS A 322 5.18 -18.05 25.24
N ARG A 323 5.86 -18.53 24.20
CA ARG A 323 6.91 -19.53 24.26
C ARG A 323 8.10 -19.14 23.40
N ALA A 324 9.31 -19.47 23.84
CA ALA A 324 10.55 -19.27 23.11
C ALA A 324 10.51 -19.90 21.71
N ILE A 325 10.14 -21.19 21.63
CA ILE A 325 10.15 -21.94 20.38
C ILE A 325 9.19 -21.36 19.32
N ASP A 326 7.94 -21.03 19.70
CA ASP A 326 6.95 -20.40 18.81
C ASP A 326 7.43 -19.04 18.27
N THR A 327 8.12 -18.29 19.12
CA THR A 327 8.65 -16.94 18.81
C THR A 327 9.80 -17.05 17.81
N LEU A 328 10.73 -17.98 18.03
CA LEU A 328 11.86 -18.24 17.13
C LEU A 328 11.39 -18.83 15.79
N GLU A 329 10.35 -19.68 15.78
CA GLU A 329 9.70 -20.16 14.55
C GLU A 329 9.01 -19.04 13.76
N ARG A 330 8.43 -18.03 14.43
CA ARG A 330 7.91 -16.82 13.75
C ARG A 330 9.06 -15.98 13.22
N PHE A 331 10.11 -15.74 14.01
CA PHE A 331 11.26 -14.93 13.61
C PHE A 331 12.00 -15.53 12.40
N ALA A 332 12.07 -16.85 12.30
CA ALA A 332 12.61 -17.57 11.13
C ALA A 332 11.89 -17.23 9.80
N LYS A 333 10.65 -16.73 9.86
CA LYS A 333 9.80 -16.41 8.69
C LYS A 333 9.88 -14.94 8.27
N SER A 334 10.39 -14.04 9.13
CA SER A 334 10.38 -12.58 8.89
C SER A 334 11.58 -11.84 9.48
N VAL A 335 11.77 -11.89 10.80
CA VAL A 335 12.80 -11.14 11.55
C VAL A 335 14.22 -11.59 11.18
N PHE A 336 14.50 -12.90 11.15
CA PHE A 336 15.82 -13.42 10.75
C PHE A 336 16.12 -13.19 9.26
N PRO A 337 15.20 -13.41 8.30
CA PRO A 337 15.36 -12.94 6.92
C PRO A 337 15.69 -11.43 6.81
N ALA A 338 15.01 -10.58 7.60
CA ALA A 338 15.25 -9.14 7.62
C ALA A 338 16.63 -8.76 8.20
N LEU A 339 17.05 -9.39 9.30
CA LEU A 339 18.39 -9.21 9.87
C LEU A 339 19.50 -9.64 8.89
N ALA A 340 19.33 -10.77 8.19
CA ALA A 340 20.25 -11.21 7.14
C ALA A 340 20.31 -10.21 5.97
N LEU A 341 19.18 -9.63 5.58
CA LEU A 341 19.11 -8.60 4.54
C LEU A 341 19.79 -7.28 4.99
N ARG A 342 19.63 -6.88 6.25
CA ARG A 342 20.38 -5.75 6.84
C ARG A 342 21.88 -6.02 6.92
N GLU A 343 22.31 -7.26 7.17
CA GLU A 343 23.71 -7.69 7.05
C GLU A 343 24.25 -7.51 5.63
N LEU A 344 23.54 -7.99 4.60
CA LEU A 344 23.98 -7.85 3.20
C LEU A 344 24.17 -6.38 2.79
N ILE A 345 23.23 -5.51 3.19
CA ILE A 345 23.31 -4.06 2.94
C ILE A 345 24.54 -3.46 3.65
N ARG A 346 24.73 -3.78 4.92
CA ARG A 346 25.85 -3.29 5.74
C ARG A 346 27.21 -3.78 5.22
N ASP A 347 27.33 -5.05 4.85
CA ASP A 347 28.56 -5.61 4.28
C ASP A 347 28.87 -4.98 2.90
N THR A 348 27.86 -4.72 2.07
CA THR A 348 28.03 -4.01 0.78
C THR A 348 28.49 -2.56 0.99
N ASN A 349 27.84 -1.79 1.87
CA ASN A 349 28.25 -0.41 2.18
C ASN A 349 29.70 -0.31 2.69
N ILE A 350 30.14 -1.30 3.48
CA ILE A 350 31.52 -1.38 3.97
C ILE A 350 32.51 -1.68 2.83
N ALA A 351 32.14 -2.55 1.89
CA ALA A 351 32.95 -2.85 0.70
C ALA A 351 33.02 -1.65 -0.26
N ASP A 352 31.91 -0.93 -0.47
CA ASP A 352 31.86 0.32 -1.25
C ASP A 352 32.79 1.39 -0.63
N ALA A 353 32.83 1.47 0.71
CA ALA A 353 33.75 2.33 1.45
C ALA A 353 35.20 1.80 1.53
N GLY A 354 35.57 0.82 0.68
CA GLY A 354 36.92 0.25 0.57
C GLY A 354 37.43 -0.48 1.82
N SER A 355 36.55 -0.73 2.81
CA SER A 355 36.94 -1.18 4.15
C SER A 355 36.90 -2.70 4.27
N ARG A 356 37.97 -3.31 4.83
CA ARG A 356 38.05 -4.77 5.05
C ARG A 356 37.67 -5.15 6.48
N GLN A 357 36.53 -5.84 6.65
CA GLN A 357 36.13 -6.46 7.91
C GLN A 357 36.74 -7.87 8.02
N ASN A 358 37.98 -7.98 8.50
CA ASN A 358 38.55 -9.28 8.86
C ASN A 358 37.98 -9.77 10.20
N GLY A 359 37.66 -11.07 10.31
CA GLY A 359 37.32 -11.72 11.58
C GLY A 359 35.90 -11.51 12.12
N ARG A 360 34.97 -10.96 11.33
CA ARG A 360 33.57 -10.82 11.72
C ARG A 360 32.81 -12.14 11.54
N HIS A 361 32.00 -12.53 12.53
CA HIS A 361 30.98 -13.56 12.30
C HIS A 361 29.87 -12.99 11.40
N HIS A 362 29.72 -13.54 10.20
CA HIS A 362 28.57 -13.28 9.34
C HIS A 362 27.42 -14.20 9.73
N MET A 363 26.20 -13.65 9.76
CA MET A 363 24.96 -14.41 9.92
C MET A 363 24.70 -15.32 8.71
N ILE A 364 25.12 -14.94 7.51
CA ILE A 364 24.94 -15.73 6.28
C ILE A 364 26.19 -16.60 6.03
N THR A 365 26.00 -17.92 6.06
CA THR A 365 27.11 -18.90 6.05
C THR A 365 27.17 -19.81 4.83
N ALA A 366 26.06 -20.05 4.13
CA ALA A 366 26.06 -20.82 2.87
C ALA A 366 24.82 -20.55 2.00
N ILE A 367 24.97 -20.62 0.67
CA ILE A 367 23.84 -20.76 -0.25
C ILE A 367 23.62 -22.24 -0.59
N VAL A 368 22.36 -22.68 -0.56
CA VAL A 368 21.96 -24.10 -0.73
C VAL A 368 20.95 -24.37 -1.85
N ARG A 369 20.21 -23.35 -2.32
CA ARG A 369 19.25 -23.42 -3.45
C ARG A 369 19.09 -22.04 -4.09
N GLU A 370 18.51 -22.00 -5.28
CA GLU A 370 18.02 -20.78 -5.96
C GLU A 370 16.55 -20.98 -6.33
N ARG A 371 15.78 -19.90 -6.52
CA ARG A 371 14.45 -19.93 -7.14
C ARG A 371 14.11 -18.64 -7.88
N LYS A 372 13.01 -18.70 -8.64
CA LYS A 372 12.12 -17.57 -8.97
C LYS A 372 10.71 -17.98 -8.59
N ALA A 373 9.91 -17.10 -7.99
CA ALA A 373 8.61 -17.44 -7.40
C ALA A 373 7.59 -16.31 -7.60
N SER A 374 6.31 -16.63 -7.83
CA SER A 374 5.31 -15.61 -8.16
C SER A 374 4.93 -14.71 -6.98
N GLU A 375 5.08 -15.21 -5.74
CA GLU A 375 4.90 -14.41 -4.51
C GLU A 375 5.97 -13.30 -4.37
N THR A 376 7.04 -13.35 -5.16
CA THR A 376 8.07 -12.33 -5.29
C THR A 376 8.16 -11.78 -6.72
N CYS A 377 7.08 -11.88 -7.50
CA CYS A 377 6.98 -11.44 -8.91
C CYS A 377 8.11 -12.00 -9.81
N PHE A 378 8.53 -13.24 -9.56
CA PHE A 378 9.61 -13.96 -10.24
C PHE A 378 11.02 -13.35 -10.08
N LEU A 379 11.24 -12.58 -9.01
CA LEU A 379 12.57 -12.19 -8.52
C LEU A 379 13.50 -13.41 -8.40
N ALA A 380 14.78 -13.24 -8.75
CA ALA A 380 15.81 -14.24 -8.46
C ALA A 380 16.17 -14.22 -6.96
N GLU A 381 15.99 -15.35 -6.28
CA GLU A 381 16.29 -15.51 -4.85
C GLU A 381 17.25 -16.66 -4.59
N ALA A 382 18.15 -16.47 -3.62
CA ALA A 382 19.03 -17.49 -3.10
C ALA A 382 18.55 -17.96 -1.72
N ARG A 383 18.55 -19.27 -1.46
CA ARG A 383 18.25 -19.84 -0.14
C ARG A 383 19.52 -19.82 0.69
N ALA A 384 19.56 -18.93 1.67
CA ALA A 384 20.65 -18.82 2.63
C ALA A 384 20.43 -19.71 3.85
N THR A 385 21.51 -20.37 4.27
CA THR A 385 21.72 -20.85 5.64
C THR A 385 22.09 -19.66 6.51
N LEU A 386 21.38 -19.51 7.64
CA LEU A 386 21.57 -18.46 8.62
C LEU A 386 22.05 -19.06 9.95
N THR A 387 23.09 -18.46 10.51
CA THR A 387 23.64 -18.77 11.82
C THR A 387 23.33 -17.61 12.76
N ILE A 388 22.35 -17.80 13.64
CA ILE A 388 22.00 -16.82 14.68
C ILE A 388 23.00 -16.97 15.83
N GLN A 389 23.46 -15.84 16.40
CA GLN A 389 24.34 -15.86 17.56
C GLN A 389 23.59 -16.42 18.79
N PRO A 390 24.13 -17.40 19.54
CA PRO A 390 23.46 -17.95 20.73
C PRO A 390 23.09 -16.88 21.76
N GLY A 391 23.95 -15.87 21.94
CA GLY A 391 23.65 -14.72 22.81
C GLY A 391 22.41 -13.93 22.38
N LEU A 392 22.14 -13.80 21.07
CA LEU A 392 20.91 -13.15 20.58
C LEU A 392 19.68 -14.04 20.80
N ILE A 393 19.79 -15.36 20.60
CA ILE A 393 18.71 -16.30 20.92
C ILE A 393 18.39 -16.19 22.42
N LYS A 394 19.41 -16.23 23.28
CA LYS A 394 19.25 -16.12 24.74
C LYS A 394 18.60 -14.79 25.13
N SER A 395 19.05 -13.65 24.62
CA SER A 395 18.43 -12.35 24.92
C SER A 395 16.99 -12.21 24.42
N ILE A 396 16.62 -12.86 23.31
CA ILE A 396 15.22 -12.97 22.88
C ILE A 396 14.42 -13.81 23.89
N CYS A 397 14.94 -14.97 24.30
CA CYS A 397 14.27 -15.86 25.25
C CYS A 397 14.12 -15.25 26.65
N GLU A 398 15.12 -14.51 27.14
CA GLU A 398 15.12 -13.80 28.44
C GLU A 398 13.96 -12.80 28.61
N HIS A 399 13.31 -12.39 27.51
CA HIS A 399 12.18 -11.44 27.50
C HIS A 399 10.82 -12.11 27.24
N LEU A 400 10.74 -13.44 27.30
CA LEU A 400 9.52 -14.21 27.07
C LEU A 400 8.99 -14.87 28.37
N PRO A 401 7.66 -15.11 28.48
CA PRO A 401 7.05 -15.57 29.74
C PRO A 401 7.42 -16.98 30.19
N ASP A 402 8.06 -17.78 29.34
CA ASP A 402 8.51 -19.16 29.63
C ASP A 402 9.99 -19.25 30.02
N TRP A 403 10.65 -18.12 30.30
CA TRP A 403 12.02 -18.06 30.81
C TRP A 403 12.08 -18.17 32.35
N PRO A 404 13.05 -18.90 32.96
CA PRO A 404 14.11 -19.67 32.31
C PRO A 404 13.61 -20.99 31.69
N LEU A 405 14.14 -21.30 30.52
CA LEU A 405 13.91 -22.59 29.85
C LEU A 405 14.63 -23.73 30.59
N HIS A 406 14.04 -24.92 30.55
CA HIS A 406 14.66 -26.14 31.06
C HIS A 406 15.93 -26.49 30.27
N ASP A 407 16.97 -27.03 30.92
CA ASP A 407 18.31 -27.25 30.32
C ASP A 407 18.26 -27.99 28.97
N SER A 408 17.39 -29.01 28.86
CA SER A 408 17.18 -29.78 27.63
C SER A 408 16.54 -28.98 26.48
N ALA A 409 15.71 -27.98 26.81
CA ALA A 409 15.14 -27.06 25.82
C ALA A 409 16.14 -25.97 25.43
N LEU A 410 16.96 -25.49 26.37
CA LEU A 410 18.06 -24.55 26.09
C LEU A 410 19.09 -25.21 25.17
N ALA A 411 19.53 -26.43 25.48
CA ALA A 411 20.43 -27.22 24.64
C ALA A 411 19.86 -27.46 23.22
N ALA A 412 18.54 -27.69 23.09
CA ALA A 412 17.88 -27.84 21.79
C ALA A 412 17.77 -26.53 20.98
N LEU A 413 17.88 -25.35 21.62
CA LEU A 413 17.97 -24.04 20.94
C LEU A 413 19.41 -23.63 20.62
N GLU A 414 20.39 -24.12 21.39
CA GLU A 414 21.82 -23.94 21.14
C GLU A 414 22.39 -24.98 20.16
N GLU A 415 21.70 -26.10 19.94
CA GLU A 415 22.06 -27.15 18.98
C GLU A 415 22.13 -26.60 17.54
N PRO A 416 23.28 -26.69 16.84
CA PRO A 416 23.40 -26.20 15.45
C PRO A 416 22.54 -26.96 14.40
N SER A 417 21.85 -28.00 14.83
CA SER A 417 21.24 -29.08 14.03
C SER A 417 20.19 -28.65 13.01
N THR A 418 19.52 -27.49 13.21
CA THR A 418 18.38 -27.04 12.38
C THR A 418 18.53 -25.66 11.74
N TRP A 419 19.73 -25.05 11.81
CA TRP A 419 20.31 -24.13 10.81
C TRP A 419 19.29 -23.22 10.06
N TYR A 420 18.89 -22.08 10.64
CA TYR A 420 17.80 -21.23 10.13
C TYR A 420 17.89 -20.86 8.63
N ARG A 421 16.74 -20.70 7.96
CA ARG A 421 16.65 -20.78 6.48
C ARG A 421 15.83 -19.64 5.86
N ALA A 422 16.47 -18.70 5.16
CA ALA A 422 15.81 -17.56 4.49
C ALA A 422 15.94 -17.62 2.96
N TRP A 423 14.95 -17.08 2.24
CA TRP A 423 15.12 -16.66 0.85
C TRP A 423 15.56 -15.20 0.88
N LEU A 424 16.66 -14.88 0.21
CA LEU A 424 17.21 -13.53 0.11
C LEU A 424 17.37 -13.17 -1.37
N PRO A 425 17.20 -11.88 -1.77
CA PRO A 425 17.39 -11.48 -3.15
C PRO A 425 18.80 -11.84 -3.66
N ARG A 426 18.89 -12.51 -4.81
CA ARG A 426 20.17 -13.03 -5.32
C ARG A 426 21.18 -11.91 -5.56
N ASP A 427 20.72 -10.75 -6.00
CA ASP A 427 21.61 -9.62 -6.29
C ASP A 427 22.21 -8.99 -5.03
N LEU A 428 21.49 -8.95 -3.90
CA LEU A 428 22.07 -8.53 -2.61
C LEU A 428 23.16 -9.51 -2.17
N VAL A 429 22.91 -10.82 -2.29
CA VAL A 429 23.92 -11.86 -2.01
C VAL A 429 25.12 -11.75 -2.96
N LYS A 430 24.89 -11.48 -4.25
CA LYS A 430 25.94 -11.35 -5.27
C LYS A 430 26.90 -10.19 -5.01
N HIS A 431 26.42 -9.07 -4.47
CA HIS A 431 27.28 -7.92 -4.17
C HIS A 431 27.99 -8.07 -2.82
N ALA A 432 27.30 -8.52 -1.76
CA ALA A 432 27.90 -8.62 -0.43
C ALA A 432 28.76 -9.87 -0.22
N ARG A 433 28.32 -11.02 -0.77
CA ARG A 433 28.86 -12.37 -0.51
C ARG A 433 28.91 -13.24 -1.78
N PRO A 434 29.63 -12.81 -2.84
CA PRO A 434 29.80 -13.60 -4.06
C PRO A 434 30.44 -14.97 -3.78
N ASP A 435 31.33 -15.05 -2.77
CA ASP A 435 32.01 -16.26 -2.31
C ASP A 435 31.05 -17.43 -2.03
N LEU A 436 29.87 -17.14 -1.46
CA LEU A 436 28.88 -18.16 -1.12
C LEU A 436 28.09 -18.66 -2.33
N LEU A 437 27.96 -17.83 -3.37
CA LEU A 437 27.34 -18.18 -4.64
C LEU A 437 28.31 -18.96 -5.52
N ASP A 438 29.57 -18.51 -5.62
CA ASP A 438 30.63 -19.24 -6.33
C ASP A 438 30.83 -20.62 -5.71
N ALA A 439 30.86 -20.73 -4.38
CA ALA A 439 30.93 -22.02 -3.69
C ALA A 439 29.68 -22.90 -3.94
N PHE A 440 28.50 -22.31 -4.13
CA PHE A 440 27.27 -23.04 -4.48
C PHE A 440 27.27 -23.53 -5.93
N ASP A 441 27.60 -22.67 -6.89
CA ASP A 441 27.65 -23.03 -8.32
C ASP A 441 28.81 -24.02 -8.60
N ASN A 442 29.92 -23.97 -7.86
CA ASN A 442 30.96 -25.00 -7.89
C ASN A 442 30.45 -26.37 -7.38
N ARG A 443 29.70 -26.42 -6.27
CA ARG A 443 29.06 -27.67 -5.79
C ARG A 443 28.08 -28.25 -6.82
N LYS A 444 27.29 -27.38 -7.45
CA LYS A 444 26.30 -27.70 -8.50
C LYS A 444 26.97 -28.31 -9.74
N GLN A 445 28.11 -27.73 -10.18
CA GLN A 445 28.92 -28.29 -11.28
C GLN A 445 29.66 -29.58 -10.90
N GLY A 446 30.15 -29.71 -9.66
CA GLY A 446 30.77 -30.96 -9.18
C GLY A 446 29.78 -32.13 -9.21
N SER A 447 28.56 -31.90 -8.75
CA SER A 447 27.46 -32.87 -8.78
C SER A 447 27.09 -33.28 -10.22
N SER A 448 27.00 -32.33 -11.17
CA SER A 448 26.67 -32.68 -12.55
C SER A 448 27.76 -33.50 -13.25
N ARG A 449 29.05 -33.27 -12.95
CA ARG A 449 30.17 -34.07 -13.48
C ARG A 449 30.22 -35.49 -12.91
N LEU A 450 29.76 -35.71 -11.67
CA LEU A 450 29.68 -37.05 -11.05
C LEU A 450 28.56 -37.91 -11.64
N HIS A 451 27.58 -37.32 -12.32
CA HIS A 451 26.53 -38.05 -13.04
C HIS A 451 26.83 -38.25 -14.54
N SER A 452 27.94 -37.70 -15.06
CA SER A 452 28.37 -37.91 -16.45
C SER A 452 29.50 -38.93 -16.56
N SER A 453 29.18 -40.21 -16.45
CA SER A 453 30.08 -41.29 -16.88
C SER A 453 30.28 -41.25 -18.41
N PRO A 454 31.47 -41.58 -18.94
CA PRO A 454 31.75 -41.45 -20.37
C PRO A 454 31.06 -42.55 -21.19
N SER A 455 30.06 -42.17 -21.98
CA SER A 455 29.55 -43.00 -23.08
C SER A 455 30.66 -43.29 -24.08
N SER A 456 30.78 -44.55 -24.52
CA SER A 456 31.83 -44.99 -25.44
C SER A 456 31.75 -44.31 -26.82
N VAL A 457 32.92 -44.14 -27.44
CA VAL A 457 33.05 -43.56 -28.78
C VAL A 457 32.32 -44.41 -29.83
N ALA A 458 31.47 -43.76 -30.64
CA ALA A 458 31.00 -44.28 -31.91
C ALA A 458 31.00 -43.14 -32.95
N SER A 459 31.91 -43.20 -33.90
CA SER A 459 32.07 -42.17 -34.94
C SER A 459 31.13 -42.41 -36.12
N SER A 460 30.38 -41.39 -36.56
CA SER A 460 29.96 -41.29 -37.97
C SER A 460 29.68 -39.86 -38.44
N SER A 461 30.47 -39.44 -39.44
CA SER A 461 30.07 -38.63 -40.61
C SER A 461 29.22 -37.35 -40.49
N LEU A 462 29.87 -36.24 -40.90
CA LEU A 462 29.37 -35.25 -41.88
C LEU A 462 28.23 -34.25 -41.52
N TYR A 463 28.67 -33.00 -41.40
CA TYR A 463 27.97 -31.73 -41.72
C TYR A 463 27.28 -31.75 -43.13
N PRO A 464 26.27 -30.88 -43.43
CA PRO A 464 26.32 -29.44 -43.14
C PRO A 464 25.05 -28.68 -42.74
N TYR A 465 25.29 -27.41 -42.40
CA TYR A 465 24.36 -26.29 -42.27
C TYR A 465 23.21 -26.25 -43.30
N LEU A 466 22.00 -25.93 -42.85
CA LEU A 466 21.01 -25.17 -43.62
C LEU A 466 20.13 -24.32 -42.68
N ALA A 467 19.64 -23.18 -43.19
CA ALA A 467 18.92 -22.16 -42.41
C ALA A 467 17.41 -22.42 -42.22
N PRO A 468 16.74 -21.75 -41.27
CA PRO A 468 15.32 -21.99 -40.99
C PRO A 468 14.41 -21.56 -42.14
N ARG A 469 13.45 -22.40 -42.53
CA ARG A 469 12.35 -22.02 -43.43
C ARG A 469 11.07 -21.78 -42.64
N LEU A 470 10.54 -20.57 -42.77
CA LEU A 470 9.17 -20.23 -42.41
C LEU A 470 8.19 -20.86 -43.43
N THR A 471 7.14 -21.54 -42.95
CA THR A 471 5.90 -21.75 -43.71
C THR A 471 4.68 -21.77 -42.75
N PRO A 472 3.48 -21.33 -43.19
CA PRO A 472 2.41 -20.96 -42.27
C PRO A 472 1.33 -22.05 -42.08
N THR A 473 0.73 -22.11 -40.89
CA THR A 473 -0.52 -22.84 -40.64
C THR A 473 -1.71 -21.87 -40.74
N ARG A 474 -2.68 -22.20 -41.61
CA ARG A 474 -3.78 -21.32 -42.01
C ARG A 474 -5.08 -21.65 -41.27
N SER A 475 -5.74 -20.60 -40.79
CA SER A 475 -7.11 -20.49 -40.26
C SER A 475 -8.10 -21.64 -40.55
N ARG A 476 -8.91 -22.01 -39.56
CA ARG A 476 -10.26 -22.56 -39.75
C ARG A 476 -11.31 -21.66 -39.07
N LYS A 477 -12.14 -21.00 -39.87
CA LYS A 477 -13.38 -20.34 -39.42
C LYS A 477 -14.46 -21.39 -39.14
N LYS A 478 -15.44 -21.02 -38.29
CA LYS A 478 -16.80 -21.58 -38.32
C LYS A 478 -17.79 -20.47 -38.00
N ASP A 479 -18.37 -19.89 -39.04
CA ASP A 479 -19.54 -19.01 -38.96
C ASP A 479 -20.79 -19.86 -39.26
N ILE A 480 -21.83 -19.83 -38.42
CA ILE A 480 -23.19 -20.29 -38.74
C ILE A 480 -24.19 -19.25 -38.21
N SER A 481 -25.31 -19.09 -38.91
CA SER A 481 -26.11 -17.87 -38.95
C SER A 481 -27.37 -17.86 -38.06
N THR A 482 -27.82 -16.63 -37.82
CA THR A 482 -29.16 -16.18 -37.41
C THR A 482 -30.36 -16.98 -37.94
N SER A 483 -31.46 -16.96 -37.18
CA SER A 483 -32.82 -16.96 -37.72
C SER A 483 -33.67 -15.88 -37.04
N THR A 484 -34.66 -15.35 -37.75
CA THR A 484 -35.58 -14.27 -37.32
C THR A 484 -37.03 -14.73 -37.40
N ALA A 485 -37.89 -14.27 -36.49
CA ALA A 485 -39.34 -14.34 -36.65
C ALA A 485 -40.01 -13.10 -36.02
N ASN A 486 -41.09 -12.62 -36.65
CA ASN A 486 -41.86 -11.44 -36.22
C ASN A 486 -43.13 -11.84 -35.46
N ALA A 487 -43.63 -10.98 -34.56
CA ALA A 487 -45.07 -10.82 -34.35
C ALA A 487 -45.46 -9.45 -33.76
N THR A 488 -46.46 -8.86 -34.40
CA THR A 488 -47.50 -7.89 -33.94
C THR A 488 -48.02 -8.08 -32.51
N SER A 489 -48.64 -7.10 -31.84
CA SER A 489 -49.01 -5.70 -32.18
C SER A 489 -49.43 -4.90 -30.92
N SER A 490 -49.75 -3.60 -31.08
CA SER A 490 -50.84 -2.81 -30.43
C SER A 490 -51.30 -3.14 -28.97
N ASN A 491 -51.61 -2.16 -28.10
CA ASN A 491 -52.32 -0.93 -28.44
C ASN A 491 -52.29 0.18 -27.36
N THR A 492 -52.62 1.39 -27.82
CA THR A 492 -53.05 2.64 -27.14
C THR A 492 -53.39 2.73 -25.64
N LYS A 493 -53.03 3.90 -25.06
CA LYS A 493 -53.71 4.70 -23.99
C LYS A 493 -53.73 4.12 -22.55
N GLY A 494 -53.54 4.89 -21.47
CA GLY A 494 -52.98 6.25 -21.34
C GLY A 494 -53.68 7.17 -20.33
N LYS A 495 -53.02 8.30 -20.02
CA LYS A 495 -53.50 9.53 -19.34
C LYS A 495 -53.83 9.50 -17.82
N LYS A 496 -53.25 10.52 -17.17
CA LYS A 496 -53.64 11.23 -15.94
C LYS A 496 -53.23 10.58 -14.60
N ARG A 497 -52.65 11.31 -13.63
CA ARG A 497 -53.10 12.51 -12.84
C ARG A 497 -54.18 12.10 -11.80
N ALA A 498 -54.15 12.57 -10.55
CA ALA A 498 -53.27 13.57 -9.92
C ALA A 498 -53.43 13.59 -8.38
N LEU A 499 -52.51 14.30 -7.69
CA LEU A 499 -52.71 14.99 -6.38
C LEU A 499 -53.09 14.10 -5.17
N ALA A 500 -52.90 14.51 -3.91
CA ALA A 500 -52.11 15.58 -3.27
C ALA A 500 -51.97 15.22 -1.76
N SER A 501 -51.29 16.08 -0.99
CA SER A 501 -51.63 16.51 0.40
C SER A 501 -51.84 15.48 1.50
N ASP A 502 -51.51 15.71 2.77
CA ASP A 502 -50.58 16.58 3.52
C ASP A 502 -50.25 15.72 4.79
N SER A 503 -49.48 16.04 5.83
CA SER A 503 -49.14 17.28 6.54
C SER A 503 -47.89 17.00 7.41
N GLU A 504 -46.98 17.94 7.62
CA GLU A 504 -46.84 18.73 8.87
C GLU A 504 -46.96 17.89 10.17
N VAL A 505 -45.86 17.61 10.89
CA VAL A 505 -44.99 18.49 11.74
C VAL A 505 -45.50 18.56 13.19
N GLU A 506 -44.66 18.16 14.15
CA GLU A 506 -44.27 19.05 15.27
C GLU A 506 -43.01 18.54 16.01
N VAL A 507 -42.45 19.41 16.87
CA VAL A 507 -41.17 19.24 17.58
C VAL A 507 -41.36 19.61 19.05
N SER A 508 -40.63 18.98 19.97
CA SER A 508 -40.42 19.55 21.30
C SER A 508 -39.04 19.19 21.88
N GLU A 509 -38.37 20.19 22.44
CA GLU A 509 -37.10 20.07 23.17
C GLU A 509 -37.35 20.01 24.68
N ILE A 510 -36.64 19.15 25.42
CA ILE A 510 -36.32 19.39 26.84
C ILE A 510 -34.89 18.90 27.15
N SER A 511 -34.19 19.65 27.99
CA SER A 511 -32.94 19.31 28.70
C SER A 511 -32.85 20.20 29.97
N PRO A 512 -31.92 20.00 30.92
CA PRO A 512 -30.91 18.95 31.09
C PRO A 512 -30.97 18.27 32.48
N SER A 513 -30.11 17.28 32.75
CA SER A 513 -29.54 17.03 34.10
C SER A 513 -28.31 16.10 34.06
N SER A 514 -27.53 16.10 35.15
CA SER A 514 -26.25 15.39 35.25
C SER A 514 -26.33 14.08 36.04
N SER A 515 -25.60 13.04 35.63
CA SER A 515 -25.20 11.93 36.53
C SER A 515 -23.98 11.16 36.02
N ARG A 516 -23.26 10.49 36.93
CA ARG A 516 -22.07 9.67 36.61
C ARG A 516 -22.51 8.29 36.08
N GLY A 517 -22.18 7.99 34.82
CA GLY A 517 -22.50 6.70 34.20
C GLY A 517 -21.45 5.62 34.45
N VAL A 518 -21.79 4.57 35.20
CA VAL A 518 -20.99 3.33 35.29
C VAL A 518 -21.18 2.51 34.02
N TYR A 519 -20.09 2.12 33.35
CA TYR A 519 -20.14 1.28 32.15
C TYR A 519 -20.65 -0.13 32.45
N LYS A 520 -21.95 -0.35 32.25
CA LYS A 520 -22.53 -1.71 32.16
C LYS A 520 -22.01 -2.40 30.89
N ARG A 521 -21.21 -3.45 31.04
CA ARG A 521 -20.95 -4.40 29.94
C ARG A 521 -22.27 -5.10 29.57
N GLY A 522 -22.53 -5.23 28.26
CA GLY A 522 -23.67 -5.98 27.76
C GLY A 522 -23.59 -7.46 28.13
N ARG A 523 -24.75 -8.13 28.20
CA ARG A 523 -24.84 -9.58 28.44
C ARG A 523 -24.07 -10.34 27.35
N ARG A 524 -23.21 -11.27 27.77
CA ARG A 524 -22.95 -12.48 26.96
C ARG A 524 -24.17 -13.38 27.09
N THR A 525 -24.73 -13.83 25.98
CA THR A 525 -25.64 -14.97 25.96
C THR A 525 -24.77 -16.22 25.88
N THR A 526 -24.77 -17.03 26.94
CA THR A 526 -24.11 -18.34 26.91
C THR A 526 -24.99 -19.30 26.10
N ILE A 527 -24.42 -19.98 25.11
CA ILE A 527 -25.02 -21.15 24.49
C ILE A 527 -24.09 -22.31 24.84
N GLU A 528 -24.61 -23.27 25.62
CA GLU A 528 -23.92 -24.52 25.89
C GLU A 528 -24.10 -25.44 24.68
N VAL A 529 -23.02 -26.09 24.25
CA VAL A 529 -23.04 -27.10 23.19
C VAL A 529 -22.64 -28.42 23.82
N GLN A 530 -23.61 -29.32 23.99
CA GLN A 530 -23.31 -30.71 24.33
C GLN A 530 -22.65 -31.41 23.14
N LYS A 531 -21.66 -32.26 23.41
CA LYS A 531 -21.13 -33.19 22.42
C LYS A 531 -21.99 -34.45 22.42
N GLU A 532 -22.45 -34.86 21.25
CA GLU A 532 -22.59 -36.28 20.91
C GLU A 532 -21.75 -36.58 19.67
N ALA A 533 -21.58 -37.86 19.33
CA ALA A 533 -20.56 -38.31 18.41
C ALA A 533 -21.13 -39.21 17.30
N ASP A 534 -21.01 -38.74 16.06
CA ASP A 534 -20.77 -39.59 14.90
C ASP A 534 -19.86 -38.83 13.92
N GLY A 535 -19.15 -39.55 13.05
CA GLY A 535 -18.14 -38.99 12.15
C GLY A 535 -18.44 -39.31 10.70
N THR A 536 -19.01 -38.36 9.95
CA THR A 536 -19.00 -38.40 8.48
C THR A 536 -18.94 -36.96 7.94
N GLU A 537 -17.88 -36.64 7.18
CA GLU A 537 -17.89 -35.44 6.34
C GLU A 537 -18.61 -35.75 5.01
N VAL A 538 -19.61 -34.94 4.67
CA VAL A 538 -20.14 -34.85 3.30
C VAL A 538 -20.17 -33.38 2.91
N TRP A 539 -19.42 -33.03 1.88
CA TRP A 539 -19.49 -31.72 1.24
C TRP A 539 -20.53 -31.77 0.14
N ASP A 540 -21.43 -30.77 0.09
CA ASP A 540 -22.16 -30.44 -1.13
C ASP A 540 -22.30 -28.92 -1.27
N VAL A 541 -22.39 -28.45 -2.51
CA VAL A 541 -22.36 -27.03 -2.88
C VAL A 541 -23.51 -26.76 -3.83
N SER A 542 -24.61 -26.22 -3.30
CA SER A 542 -25.71 -25.70 -4.10
C SER A 542 -26.11 -24.30 -3.65
N SER A 543 -26.02 -23.37 -4.59
CA SER A 543 -26.58 -22.02 -4.47
C SER A 543 -28.03 -22.03 -4.95
N GLU A 544 -28.96 -21.51 -4.15
CA GLU A 544 -30.20 -20.99 -4.73
C GLU A 544 -30.77 -19.84 -3.90
N SER A 545 -31.39 -18.90 -4.59
CA SER A 545 -31.97 -17.68 -4.03
C SER A 545 -33.45 -17.62 -4.36
N CYS A 546 -34.32 -17.42 -3.36
CA CYS A 546 -35.66 -16.93 -3.66
C CYS A 546 -36.28 -16.16 -2.49
N SER A 547 -37.30 -15.37 -2.83
CA SER A 547 -37.98 -14.39 -1.98
C SER A 547 -39.06 -14.97 -1.07
N GLY A 548 -39.26 -14.36 0.10
CA GLY A 548 -40.48 -14.47 0.91
C GLY A 548 -40.84 -13.11 1.51
N THR A 549 -42.11 -12.70 1.37
CA THR A 549 -42.63 -11.38 1.77
C THR A 549 -43.59 -11.47 2.96
N GLU A 550 -43.59 -10.43 3.80
CA GLU A 550 -44.64 -10.06 4.78
C GLU A 550 -44.85 -11.08 5.94
N ALA A 551 -45.27 -10.69 7.15
CA ALA A 551 -46.01 -9.50 7.59
C ALA A 551 -45.67 -9.08 9.05
N CYS A 552 -46.36 -8.04 9.53
CA CYS A 552 -46.27 -7.36 10.84
C CYS A 552 -45.10 -6.38 11.00
#